data_AF-A0A8D0P2R1-F1
#
_entry.id   AF-A0A8D0P2R1-F1
#
_cell.length_a   1.000
_cell.length_b   1.000
_cell.length_c   1.000
_cell.angle_alpha   90.00
_cell.angle_beta   90.00
_cell.angle_gamma   90.00
#
_symmetry.space_group_name_H-M   'P 1'
#
loop_
_entity.id
_entity.type
_entity.pdbx_description
1 polymer ?
#
loop_
_entity_poly.entity_id
_entity_poly.type
_entity_poly.pdbx_seq_one_letter_code
_entity_poly.pdbx_strand_id
1 'polypeptide(L)'
;MLMPHSEKRHQEIKNFLGSCDPQIVLQQLEEHMNTGRLAGFSHQIRSLVLNNIIDKKEFGILAKTKYFTVLKSHIMNTNSITELVNYLANELSLDEASVFITEYYKHCGKPVPPDATPCETLKMFLNGS
;
A
#
# COMPACT_ATOMS: atom_id res chain seq x y z
N MET A 1 6.56 -36.09 -2.71
CA MET A 1 5.17 -35.62 -2.92
C MET A 1 5.23 -34.44 -3.88
N LEU A 2 4.48 -34.44 -4.99
CA LEU A 2 4.49 -33.34 -5.96
C LEU A 2 3.58 -32.21 -5.45
N MET A 3 4.07 -30.97 -5.51
CA MET A 3 3.30 -29.79 -5.12
C MET A 3 2.12 -29.58 -6.08
N PRO A 4 0.90 -29.31 -5.58
CA PRO A 4 -0.24 -28.88 -6.40
C PRO A 4 0.13 -27.74 -7.35
N HIS A 5 -0.39 -27.78 -8.58
CA HIS A 5 -0.06 -26.79 -9.61
C HIS A 5 -0.39 -25.35 -9.18
N SER A 6 -1.51 -25.15 -8.48
CA SER A 6 -1.90 -23.85 -7.95
C SER A 6 -0.88 -23.32 -6.93
N GLU A 7 -0.43 -24.15 -6.00
CA GLU A 7 0.57 -23.79 -5.00
C GLU A 7 1.91 -23.47 -5.64
N LYS A 8 2.34 -24.29 -6.61
CA LYS A 8 3.57 -24.05 -7.39
C LYS A 8 3.51 -22.68 -8.07
N ARG A 9 2.40 -22.35 -8.73
CA ARG A 9 2.21 -21.05 -9.40
C ARG A 9 2.31 -19.89 -8.40
N HIS A 10 1.66 -19.99 -7.24
CA HIS A 10 1.74 -18.93 -6.23
C HIS A 10 3.16 -18.76 -5.70
N GLN A 11 3.88 -19.86 -5.49
CA GLN A 11 5.28 -19.81 -5.04
C GLN A 11 6.19 -19.18 -6.10
N GLU A 12 6.02 -19.53 -7.37
CA GLU A 12 6.79 -18.93 -8.47
C GLU A 12 6.54 -17.43 -8.58
N ILE A 13 5.28 -16.98 -8.44
CA ILE A 13 4.95 -15.56 -8.41
C ILE A 13 5.60 -14.87 -7.21
N LYS A 14 5.52 -15.44 -6.00
CA LYS A 14 6.16 -14.87 -4.80
C LYS A 14 7.68 -14.78 -4.95
N ASN A 15 8.32 -15.83 -5.48
CA ASN A 15 9.75 -15.86 -5.75
C ASN A 15 10.14 -14.77 -6.76
N PHE A 16 9.37 -14.65 -7.85
CA PHE A 16 9.57 -13.60 -8.84
C PHE A 16 9.47 -12.21 -8.21
N LEU A 17 8.40 -11.91 -7.49
CA LEU A 17 8.21 -10.62 -6.81
C LEU A 17 9.31 -10.33 -5.78
N GLY A 18 9.81 -11.36 -5.09
CA GLY A 18 10.94 -11.23 -4.16
C GLY A 18 12.28 -10.97 -4.83
N SER A 19 12.41 -11.24 -6.13
CA SER A 19 13.62 -11.00 -6.92
C SER A 19 13.64 -9.66 -7.65
N CYS A 20 12.49 -8.97 -7.73
CA CYS A 20 12.36 -7.69 -8.42
C CYS A 20 12.47 -6.52 -7.44
N ASP A 21 13.00 -5.39 -7.93
CA ASP A 21 12.83 -4.11 -7.28
C ASP A 21 11.40 -3.58 -7.54
N PRO A 22 10.55 -3.44 -6.51
CA PRO A 22 9.18 -2.98 -6.69
C PRO A 22 9.08 -1.58 -7.32
N GLN A 23 10.01 -0.68 -7.02
CA GLN A 23 10.02 0.67 -7.58
C GLN A 23 10.25 0.60 -9.10
N ILE A 24 11.20 -0.22 -9.54
CA ILE A 24 11.52 -0.38 -10.97
C ILE A 24 10.34 -0.99 -11.72
N VAL A 25 9.68 -2.00 -11.15
CA VAL A 25 8.48 -2.59 -11.78
C VAL A 25 7.38 -1.54 -11.92
N LEU A 26 7.08 -0.78 -10.87
CA LEU A 26 6.04 0.26 -10.91
C LEU A 26 6.36 1.34 -11.95
N GLN A 27 7.62 1.72 -12.07
CA GLN A 27 8.09 2.66 -13.09
C GLN A 27 7.84 2.15 -14.51
N GLN A 28 8.24 0.91 -14.79
CA GLN A 28 8.08 0.31 -16.11
C GLN A 28 6.60 0.19 -16.52
N LEU A 29 5.71 -0.10 -15.56
CA LEU A 29 4.26 -0.13 -15.81
C LEU A 29 3.71 1.25 -16.19
N GLU A 30 4.16 2.31 -15.53
CA GLU A 30 3.75 3.69 -15.81
C GLU A 30 4.27 4.17 -17.17
N GLU A 31 5.53 3.89 -17.50
CA GLU A 31 6.20 4.36 -18.71
C GLU A 31 5.73 3.62 -19.97
N HIS A 32 5.44 2.32 -19.87
CA HIS A 32 5.27 1.46 -21.05
C HIS A 32 3.90 0.78 -21.17
N MET A 33 3.08 0.78 -20.11
CA MET A 33 1.85 -0.01 -20.07
C MET A 33 0.64 0.80 -19.60
N ASN A 34 0.54 2.06 -20.02
CA ASN A 34 -0.48 3.01 -19.58
C ASN A 34 -1.67 3.16 -20.56
N THR A 35 -1.66 2.52 -21.73
CA THR A 35 -2.72 2.68 -22.74
C THR A 35 -3.36 1.35 -23.18
N GLY A 36 -4.62 1.44 -23.62
CA GLY A 36 -5.35 0.35 -24.26
C GLY A 36 -5.45 -0.92 -23.41
N ARG A 37 -5.34 -2.09 -24.05
CA ARG A 37 -5.41 -3.40 -23.37
C ARG A 37 -4.27 -3.61 -22.36
N LEU A 38 -3.13 -2.96 -22.54
CA LEU A 38 -1.99 -3.08 -21.63
C LEU A 38 -2.25 -2.35 -20.30
N ALA A 39 -3.11 -1.33 -20.28
CA ALA A 39 -3.50 -0.62 -19.06
C ALA A 39 -4.24 -1.52 -18.05
N GLY A 40 -5.10 -2.43 -18.53
CA GLY A 40 -5.78 -3.38 -17.65
C GLY A 40 -4.81 -4.42 -17.05
N PHE A 41 -3.81 -4.83 -17.82
CA PHE A 41 -2.77 -5.75 -17.34
C PHE A 41 -1.78 -5.06 -16.38
N SER A 42 -1.41 -3.82 -16.68
CA SER A 42 -0.54 -3.04 -15.79
C SER A 42 -1.19 -2.75 -14.45
N HIS A 43 -2.51 -2.54 -14.41
CA HIS A 43 -3.25 -2.45 -13.16
C HIS A 43 -3.15 -3.73 -12.31
N GLN A 44 -3.28 -4.91 -12.94
CA GLN A 44 -3.15 -6.19 -12.24
C GLN A 44 -1.75 -6.40 -11.68
N ILE A 45 -0.70 -6.13 -12.48
CA ILE A 45 0.69 -6.25 -12.00
C ILE A 45 0.94 -5.24 -10.87
N ARG A 46 0.47 -3.99 -11.01
CA ARG A 46 0.59 -2.97 -9.97
C ARG A 46 -0.03 -3.45 -8.67
N SER A 47 -1.27 -3.94 -8.70
CA SER A 47 -1.94 -4.47 -7.51
C SER A 47 -1.17 -5.63 -6.91
N LEU A 48 -0.60 -6.52 -7.73
CA LEU A 48 0.17 -7.66 -7.26
C LEU A 48 1.45 -7.23 -6.52
N VAL A 49 2.18 -6.25 -7.07
CA VAL A 49 3.39 -5.69 -6.45
C VAL A 49 3.07 -4.99 -5.13
N LEU A 50 2.03 -4.13 -5.12
CA LEU A 50 1.63 -3.39 -3.92
C LEU A 50 1.14 -4.33 -2.82
N ASN A 51 0.34 -5.35 -3.16
CA ASN A 51 -0.11 -6.36 -2.19
C ASN A 51 1.08 -7.13 -1.59
N ASN A 52 2.09 -7.49 -2.39
CA ASN A 52 3.28 -8.15 -1.85
C ASN A 52 4.06 -7.28 -0.87
N ILE A 53 4.14 -5.96 -1.08
CA ILE A 53 4.74 -5.02 -0.11
C ILE A 53 3.91 -4.98 1.18
N ILE A 54 2.58 -4.91 1.05
CA ILE A 54 1.64 -4.88 2.18
C ILE A 54 1.73 -6.15 3.01
N ASP A 55 1.69 -7.32 2.36
CA ASP A 55 1.77 -8.64 3.01
C ASP A 55 3.06 -8.80 3.82
N LYS A 56 4.18 -8.25 3.32
CA LYS A 56 5.47 -8.27 4.01
C LYS A 56 5.68 -7.11 4.98
N LYS A 57 4.80 -6.11 4.98
CA LYS A 57 4.92 -4.84 5.73
C LYS A 57 6.20 -4.06 5.40
N GLU A 58 6.70 -4.20 4.17
CA GLU A 58 7.95 -3.58 3.70
C GLU A 58 7.71 -2.16 3.12
N PHE A 59 6.88 -1.35 3.80
CA PHE A 59 6.45 -0.03 3.31
C PHE A 59 7.63 0.92 3.00
N GLY A 60 8.72 0.78 3.76
CA GLY A 60 9.93 1.59 3.61
C GLY A 60 10.60 1.50 2.24
N ILE A 61 10.35 0.44 1.46
CA ILE A 61 10.88 0.30 0.09
C ILE A 61 10.40 1.47 -0.80
N LEU A 62 9.15 1.90 -0.64
CA LEU A 62 8.57 2.96 -1.47
C LEU A 62 8.54 4.33 -0.80
N ALA A 63 8.80 4.43 0.52
CA ALA A 63 8.59 5.64 1.31
C ALA A 63 9.28 6.91 0.77
N LYS A 64 10.45 6.77 0.12
CA LYS A 64 11.22 7.89 -0.46
C LYS A 64 10.95 8.11 -1.95
N THR A 65 9.92 7.48 -2.50
CA THR A 65 9.63 7.47 -3.94
C THR A 65 8.27 8.10 -4.22
N LYS A 66 8.06 8.55 -5.47
CA LYS A 66 6.73 9.00 -5.91
C LYS A 66 5.64 7.91 -5.82
N TYR A 67 6.02 6.63 -5.73
CA TYR A 67 5.07 5.53 -5.63
C TYR A 67 4.54 5.32 -4.22
N PHE A 68 5.07 6.02 -3.21
CA PHE A 68 4.51 5.94 -1.87
C PHE A 68 3.06 6.42 -1.82
N THR A 69 2.73 7.48 -2.57
CA THR A 69 1.35 7.97 -2.68
C THR A 69 0.44 6.94 -3.36
N VAL A 70 0.95 6.21 -4.35
CA VAL A 70 0.24 5.09 -5.00
C VAL A 70 -0.01 3.96 -4.00
N LEU A 71 0.98 3.61 -3.17
CA LEU A 71 0.83 2.62 -2.11
C LEU A 71 -0.19 3.05 -1.06
N LYS A 72 -0.11 4.30 -0.57
CA LYS A 72 -1.07 4.88 0.39
C LYS A 72 -2.51 4.76 -0.16
N SER A 73 -2.74 5.18 -1.40
CA SER A 73 -4.05 5.11 -2.06
C SER A 73 -4.54 3.67 -2.26
N HIS A 74 -3.64 2.75 -2.61
CA HIS A 74 -3.99 1.33 -2.74
C HIS A 74 -4.42 0.74 -1.40
N ILE A 75 -3.68 1.04 -0.32
CA ILE A 75 -3.98 0.54 1.03
C ILE A 75 -5.36 1.03 1.51
N MET A 76 -5.81 2.25 1.16
CA MET A 76 -7.16 2.78 1.46
C MET A 76 -8.30 1.86 1.01
N ASN A 77 -8.06 0.99 0.04
CA ASN A 77 -9.02 0.03 -0.50
C ASN A 77 -8.82 -1.41 0.05
N THR A 78 -7.97 -1.57 1.06
CA THR A 78 -7.61 -2.87 1.67
C THR A 78 -7.89 -2.86 3.18
N ASN A 79 -7.76 -4.02 3.81
CA ASN A 79 -7.90 -4.16 5.26
C ASN A 79 -6.61 -3.84 6.04
N SER A 80 -5.61 -3.20 5.41
CA SER A 80 -4.25 -3.02 5.97
C SER A 80 -3.92 -1.58 6.36
N ILE A 81 -4.95 -0.78 6.64
CA ILE A 81 -4.81 0.64 7.02
C ILE A 81 -4.00 0.78 8.32
N THR A 82 -4.32 -0.03 9.32
CA THR A 82 -3.70 0.03 10.63
C THR A 82 -2.20 -0.23 10.57
N GLU A 83 -1.76 -1.17 9.74
CA GLU A 83 -0.34 -1.44 9.49
C GLU A 83 0.39 -0.23 8.93
N LEU A 84 -0.19 0.45 7.93
CA LEU A 84 0.44 1.63 7.36
C LEU A 84 0.43 2.80 8.35
N VAL A 85 -0.66 3.03 9.07
CA VAL A 85 -0.74 4.07 10.11
C VAL A 85 0.36 3.87 11.17
N ASN A 86 0.53 2.62 11.64
CA ASN A 86 1.60 2.29 12.59
C ASN A 86 3.00 2.51 12.00
N TYR A 87 3.21 2.13 10.73
CA TYR A 87 4.47 2.42 10.05
C TYR A 87 4.76 3.92 9.97
N LEU A 88 3.79 4.72 9.52
CA LEU A 88 3.94 6.18 9.42
C LEU A 88 4.27 6.81 10.78
N ALA A 89 3.55 6.42 11.83
CA ALA A 89 3.73 6.98 13.17
C ALA A 89 5.11 6.66 13.77
N ASN A 90 5.62 5.45 13.51
CA ASN A 90 6.89 4.99 14.10
C ASN A 90 8.11 5.37 13.27
N GLU A 91 8.03 5.30 11.94
CA GLU A 91 9.19 5.42 11.05
C GLU A 91 9.29 6.78 10.36
N LEU A 92 8.19 7.55 10.28
CA LEU A 92 8.16 8.86 9.63
C LEU A 92 7.83 9.96 10.63
N SER A 93 6.56 10.11 11.01
CA SER A 93 6.11 11.05 12.05
C SER A 93 4.64 10.82 12.41
N LEU A 94 4.25 11.31 13.60
CA LEU A 94 2.84 11.39 13.99
C LEU A 94 2.02 12.28 13.04
N ASP A 95 2.62 13.35 12.51
CA ASP A 95 1.97 14.23 11.53
C ASP A 95 1.63 13.47 10.25
N GLU A 96 2.56 12.69 9.69
CA GLU A 96 2.33 11.86 8.50
C GLU A 96 1.21 10.84 8.72
N ALA A 97 1.21 10.20 9.90
CA ALA A 97 0.14 9.27 10.27
C ALA A 97 -1.22 9.98 10.38
N SER A 98 -1.27 11.15 11.02
CA SER A 98 -2.49 11.95 11.18
C SER A 98 -3.06 12.42 9.84
N VAL A 99 -2.19 12.88 8.94
CA VAL A 99 -2.58 13.26 7.57
C VAL A 99 -3.20 12.07 6.84
N PHE A 100 -2.54 10.90 6.88
CA PHE A 100 -3.06 9.71 6.22
C PHE A 100 -4.39 9.21 6.81
N ILE A 101 -4.57 9.23 8.14
CA ILE A 101 -5.85 8.91 8.79
C ILE A 101 -6.96 9.85 8.31
N THR A 102 -6.65 11.14 8.20
CA THR A 102 -7.59 12.16 7.73
C THR A 102 -8.00 11.91 6.28
N GLU A 103 -7.04 11.58 5.41
CA GLU A 103 -7.31 11.18 4.03
C GLU A 103 -8.17 9.90 3.96
N TYR A 104 -7.88 8.91 4.80
CA TYR A 104 -8.67 7.68 4.88
C TYR A 104 -10.11 7.94 5.32
N TYR A 105 -10.36 8.77 6.34
CA TYR A 105 -11.72 9.13 6.74
C TYR A 105 -12.48 9.85 5.63
N LYS A 106 -11.83 10.78 4.91
CA LYS A 106 -12.43 11.42 3.72
C LYS A 106 -12.76 10.37 2.65
N HIS A 107 -11.86 9.43 2.38
CA HIS A 107 -12.07 8.34 1.42
C HIS A 107 -13.27 7.46 1.82
N CYS A 108 -13.50 7.22 3.11
CA CYS A 108 -14.65 6.48 3.62
C CYS A 108 -15.93 7.31 3.75
N GLY A 109 -15.91 8.61 3.44
CA GLY A 109 -17.04 9.52 3.69
C GLY A 109 -17.35 9.74 5.17
N LYS A 110 -16.39 9.48 6.07
CA LYS A 110 -16.53 9.70 7.51
C LYS A 110 -16.19 11.15 7.86
N PRO A 111 -16.86 11.74 8.87
CA PRO A 111 -16.51 13.08 9.33
C PRO A 111 -15.09 13.09 9.88
N VAL A 112 -14.30 14.08 9.47
CA VAL A 112 -12.97 14.32 10.01
C VAL A 112 -13.13 15.21 11.25
N PRO A 113 -12.60 14.83 12.41
CA PRO A 113 -12.61 15.67 13.60
C PRO A 113 -11.90 17.01 13.30
N PRO A 114 -12.57 18.16 13.44
CA PRO A 114 -11.89 19.45 13.33
C PRO A 114 -10.94 19.63 14.52
N ASP A 115 -9.78 20.23 14.26
CA ASP A 115 -8.81 20.69 15.27
C ASP A 115 -8.19 19.61 16.19
N ALA A 116 -8.28 18.32 15.84
CA ALA A 116 -7.60 17.25 16.57
C ALA A 116 -6.08 17.31 16.37
N THR A 117 -5.32 17.20 17.45
CA THR A 117 -3.86 17.06 17.37
C THR A 117 -3.47 15.72 16.73
N PRO A 118 -2.28 15.59 16.12
CA PRO A 118 -1.83 14.32 15.54
C PRO A 118 -1.90 13.12 16.49
N CYS A 119 -1.60 13.33 17.78
CA CYS A 119 -1.69 12.31 18.82
C CYS A 119 -3.14 11.91 19.12
N GLU A 120 -4.07 12.87 19.15
CA GLU A 120 -5.50 12.61 19.35
C GLU A 120 -6.10 11.88 18.14
N THR A 121 -5.78 12.31 16.92
CA THR A 121 -6.21 11.64 15.68
C THR A 121 -5.80 10.18 15.66
N LEU A 122 -4.54 9.88 16.02
CA LEU A 122 -4.05 8.51 16.09
C LEU A 122 -4.78 7.69 17.17
N LYS A 123 -4.97 8.25 18.37
CA LYS A 123 -5.71 7.58 19.45
C LYS A 123 -7.16 7.29 19.06
N MET A 124 -7.85 8.25 18.46
CA MET A 124 -9.23 8.09 17.99
C MET A 124 -9.33 7.00 16.92
N PHE A 125 -8.39 6.97 15.98
CA PHE A 125 -8.31 5.92 14.96
C PHE A 125 -8.12 4.54 15.58
N LEU A 126 -7.14 4.38 16.48
CA LEU A 126 -6.85 3.09 17.12
C LEU A 126 -7.97 2.60 18.06
N ASN A 127 -8.72 3.51 18.68
CA ASN A 127 -9.84 3.16 19.56
C ASN A 127 -11.12 2.79 18.80
N GLY A 128 -11.24 3.20 17.53
CA GLY A 128 -12.42 2.97 16.68
C GLY A 128 -12.20 1.99 15.52
N SER A 129 -11.00 1.42 15.42
CA SER A 129 -10.62 0.43 14.39
C SER A 129 -10.82 -1.00 14.85
#